data_AF-A0A1Y1WCZ5-F1
#
_entry.id   AF-A0A1Y1WCZ5-F1
#
_cell.length_a   1.000
_cell.length_b   1.000
_cell.length_c   1.000
_cell.angle_alpha   90.00
_cell.angle_beta   90.00
_cell.angle_gamma   90.00
#
_symmetry.space_group_name_H-M   'P 1'
#
loop_
_entity.id
_entity.type
_entity.pdbx_description
1 polymer ?
#
loop_
_entity_poly.entity_id
_entity_poly.type
_entity_poly.pdbx_seq_one_letter_code
_entity_poly.pdbx_strand_id
1 'polypeptide(L)' 'MSEEIKLDTPKFDARFPNVNQTKRCWQNYFDYTRCVEAKGEDFAPCKQFLKAYNALCPNEWVS' A
#
# COMPACT_ATOMS: atom_id res chain seq x y z
N MET A 1 -1.13 27.04 12.26
CA MET A 1 -0.26 26.04 12.91
C MET A 1 0.58 25.44 11.81
N SER A 2 1.89 25.56 11.87
CA SER A 2 2.78 24.87 10.93
C SER A 2 2.68 23.38 11.22
N GLU A 3 1.85 22.67 10.46
CA GLU A 3 1.82 21.21 10.49
C GLU A 3 3.17 20.69 9.97
N GLU A 4 3.87 19.94 10.80
CA GLU A 4 5.13 19.29 10.44
C GLU A 4 4.82 18.16 9.45
N ILE A 5 5.17 18.36 8.18
CA ILE A 5 4.94 17.36 7.13
C ILE A 5 5.90 16.19 7.35
N LYS A 6 5.40 15.08 7.89
CA LYS A 6 6.16 13.85 7.99
C LYS A 6 6.26 13.16 6.63
N LEU A 7 7.42 13.27 5.99
CA LEU A 7 7.73 12.57 4.74
C LEU A 7 7.90 11.06 5.02
N ASP A 8 6.97 10.25 4.53
CA ASP A 8 6.97 8.81 4.79
C ASP A 8 6.46 8.02 3.57
N THR A 9 7.21 7.01 3.15
CA THR A 9 6.95 6.19 1.96
C THR A 9 7.00 4.70 2.29
N PRO A 10 6.48 3.81 1.43
CA PRO A 10 6.65 2.37 1.61
C PRO A 10 8.13 1.99 1.62
N LYS A 11 8.55 1.17 2.59
CA LYS A 11 9.94 0.68 2.70
C LYS A 11 10.28 -0.34 1.62
N PHE A 12 11.55 -0.70 1.47
CA PHE A 12 11.97 -1.80 0.62
C PHE A 12 11.34 -3.13 1.05
N ASP A 13 10.80 -3.89 0.09
CA ASP A 13 10.25 -5.23 0.32
C ASP A 13 11.19 -6.27 -0.33
N ALA A 14 11.84 -7.08 0.51
CA ALA A 14 12.81 -8.08 0.06
C ALA A 14 12.21 -9.17 -0.84
N ARG A 15 10.87 -9.33 -0.86
CA ARG A 15 10.17 -10.23 -1.80
C ARG A 15 10.21 -9.73 -3.25
N PHE A 16 10.41 -8.42 -3.44
CA PHE A 16 10.43 -7.76 -4.74
C PHE A 16 11.74 -6.96 -4.93
N PRO A 17 12.90 -7.64 -5.00
CA PRO A 17 14.21 -6.97 -5.03
C PRO A 17 14.54 -6.32 -6.38
N ASN A 18 13.86 -6.73 -7.45
CA ASN A 18 14.13 -6.28 -8.80
C ASN A 18 13.43 -4.93 -9.11
N VAL A 19 13.86 -4.26 -10.17
CA VAL A 19 13.30 -2.95 -10.59
C VAL A 19 11.83 -3.04 -10.99
N ASN A 20 11.37 -4.19 -11.48
CA ASN A 20 9.96 -4.38 -11.84
C ASN A 20 9.09 -4.53 -10.58
N GLN A 21 8.31 -3.49 -10.26
CA GLN A 21 7.46 -3.40 -9.07
C GLN A 21 5.97 -3.69 -9.34
N THR A 22 5.59 -4.09 -10.56
CA THR A 22 4.19 -4.38 -10.93
C THR A 22 3.56 -5.43 -10.01
N LYS A 23 4.29 -6.52 -9.73
CA LYS A 23 3.81 -7.57 -8.81
C LYS A 23 3.67 -7.07 -7.38
N ARG A 24 4.54 -6.15 -6.94
CA ARG A 24 4.46 -5.56 -5.59
C ARG A 24 3.21 -4.70 -5.45
N CYS A 25 2.92 -3.85 -6.44
CA CYS A 25 1.69 -3.06 -6.49
C CYS A 25 0.46 -3.98 -6.39
N TRP A 26 0.35 -4.95 -7.30
CA TRP A 26 -0.80 -5.86 -7.36
C TRP A 26 -0.98 -6.67 -6.07
N GLN A 27 0.10 -7.18 -5.48
CA GLN A 27 0.03 -7.93 -4.22
C GLN A 27 -0.49 -7.06 -3.08
N ASN A 28 -0.02 -5.81 -2.93
CA ASN A 28 -0.49 -4.93 -1.86
C ASN A 28 -1.95 -4.51 -2.04
N TYR A 29 -2.40 -4.30 -3.28
CA TYR A 29 -3.81 -4.02 -3.58
C TYR A 29 -4.70 -5.20 -3.17
N PHE A 30 -4.30 -6.41 -3.55
CA PHE A 30 -5.05 -7.62 -3.22
C PHE A 30 -5.00 -7.98 -1.72
N ASP A 31 -3.87 -7.74 -1.06
CA ASP A 31 -3.75 -7.90 0.38
C ASP A 31 -4.66 -6.92 1.14
N TYR A 32 -4.79 -5.66 0.64
CA TYR A 32 -5.72 -4.69 1.21
C TYR A 32 -7.18 -5.17 1.09
N THR A 33 -7.63 -5.58 -0.09
CA THR A 33 -9.02 -6.02 -0.29
C THR A 33 -9.35 -7.24 0.55
N ARG A 34 -8.45 -8.22 0.62
CA ARG A 34 -8.59 -9.38 1.52
C ARG A 34 -8.62 -9.01 3.00
N CYS A 35 -7.79 -8.05 3.40
CA CYS A 35 -7.74 -7.58 4.79
C CYS A 35 -9.05 -6.91 5.19
N VAL A 36 -9.60 -6.05 4.32
CA VAL A 36 -10.88 -5.38 4.52
C VAL A 36 -12.04 -6.38 4.56
N GLU A 37 -12.06 -7.36 3.66
CA GLU A 37 -13.10 -8.40 3.65
C GLU A 37 -13.08 -9.26 4.93
N ALA A 38 -11.89 -9.60 5.44
CA ALA A 38 -11.75 -10.48 6.60
C ALA A 38 -11.89 -9.77 7.95
N LYS A 39 -11.53 -8.48 8.05
CA LYS A 39 -11.43 -7.74 9.33
C LYS A 39 -12.22 -6.44 9.38
N GLY A 40 -12.71 -5.93 8.25
CA GLY A 40 -13.31 -4.61 8.13
C GLY A 40 -12.30 -3.49 7.87
N GLU A 41 -12.80 -2.34 7.44
CA GLU A 41 -11.99 -1.17 7.03
C GLU A 41 -11.24 -0.51 8.19
N ASP A 42 -11.74 -0.64 9.43
CA ASP A 42 -11.15 0.00 10.60
C ASP A 42 -9.92 -0.71 11.15
N PHE A 43 -9.57 -1.89 10.62
CA PHE A 43 -8.45 -2.65 11.10
C PHE A 43 -7.12 -1.95 10.77
N ALA A 44 -6.43 -1.45 11.80
CA ALA A 44 -5.23 -0.64 11.65
C ALA A 44 -4.12 -1.25 10.77
N PRO A 45 -3.88 -2.58 10.78
CA PRO A 45 -2.94 -3.22 9.85
C PRO A 45 -3.33 -3.12 8.37
N CYS A 46 -4.63 -3.09 8.02
CA CYS A 46 -5.05 -2.92 6.63
C CYS A 46 -4.61 -1.56 6.06
N LYS A 47 -4.52 -0.53 6.92
CA LYS A 47 -4.06 0.82 6.52
C LYS A 47 -2.61 0.82 6.02
N GLN A 48 -1.79 -0.15 6.43
CA GLN A 48 -0.43 -0.31 5.89
C GLN A 48 -0.48 -0.68 4.40
N PHE A 49 -1.34 -1.63 4.03
CA PHE A 49 -1.51 -2.04 2.64
C PHE A 49 -2.14 -0.92 1.80
N LEU A 50 -3.10 -0.19 2.37
CA LEU A 50 -3.70 0.99 1.77
C LEU A 50 -2.65 2.04 1.39
N LYS A 51 -1.76 2.38 2.33
CA LYS A 51 -0.66 3.31 2.07
C LYS A 51 0.31 2.74 1.02
N ALA A 52 0.60 1.44 1.08
CA ALA A 52 1.56 0.81 0.18
C ALA A 52 1.07 0.78 -1.28
N TYR A 53 -0.16 0.33 -1.53
CA TYR A 53 -0.65 0.25 -2.91
C TYR A 53 -0.90 1.64 -3.51
N ASN A 54 -1.42 2.61 -2.74
CA ASN A 54 -1.63 3.98 -3.23
C ASN A 54 -0.33 4.68 -3.63
N ALA A 55 0.79 4.33 -2.98
CA ALA A 55 2.10 4.91 -3.32
C ALA A 55 2.83 4.17 -4.46
N LEU A 56 2.49 2.91 -4.73
CA LEU A 56 3.18 2.07 -5.72
C LEU A 56 2.42 1.93 -7.04
N CYS A 57 1.09 1.91 -6.98
CA CYS A 57 0.22 1.67 -8.13
C CYS A 57 -0.09 2.97 -8.86
N PRO A 58 -0.11 2.97 -10.20
CA PRO A 58 -0.68 4.08 -10.97
C PRO A 58 -2.16 4.28 -10.61
N ASN A 59 -2.60 5.54 -10.49
CA ASN A 59 -4.00 5.85 -10.15
C ASN A 59 -5.01 5.26 -11.15
N GLU A 60 -4.62 5.13 -12.43
CA GLU A 60 -5.42 4.51 -13.48
C GLU A 60 -5.77 3.03 -13.19
N TRP A 61 -4.95 2.34 -12.38
CA TRP A 61 -5.17 0.91 -12.08
C TRP A 61 -6.05 0.67 -10.86
N VAL A 62 -6.26 1.70 -10.03
CA VAL A 62 -6.94 1.61 -8.73
C VAL A 62 -8.17 2.52 -8.64
N SER A 63 -8.42 3.34 -9.67
CA SER A 63 -9.64 4.15 -9.81
C SER A 63 -10.82 3.31 -10.30
#